data_AF-A0A7Z9WZM1-F1
#
_entry.id   AF-A0A7Z9WZM1-F1
#
_cell.length_a   1.000
_cell.length_b   1.000
_cell.length_c   1.000
_cell.angle_alpha   90.00
_cell.angle_beta   90.00
_cell.angle_gamma   90.00
#
_symmetry.space_group_name_H-M   'P 1'
#
loop_
_entity.id
_entity.type
_entity.pdbx_description
1 polymer ?
#
loop_
_entity_poly.entity_id
_entity_poly.type
_entity_poly.pdbx_seq_one_letter_code
_entity_poly.pdbx_strand_id
1 'polypeptide(L)'
;IKRVIGKRLKGAPHEILLVLDATTGQNAVSQAKLFDAAVDITGLALTKLDGTAKGGIVASICRELAIPIRFIGIGEQIDDLRDFDADEFIDALFGEDSYK
;
A
#
# COMPACT_ATOMS: atom_id res chain seq x y z
N ILE A 1 -18.55 4.35 10.61
CA ILE A 1 -18.40 5.57 9.77
C ILE A 1 -18.94 5.37 8.36
N LYS A 2 -18.52 4.31 7.62
CA LYS A 2 -19.03 3.92 6.28
C LYS A 2 -20.55 4.09 6.11
N ARG A 3 -21.35 3.49 7.01
CA ARG A 3 -22.82 3.60 7.01
C ARG A 3 -23.35 5.05 7.11
N VAL A 4 -22.70 5.91 7.88
CA VAL A 4 -23.15 7.30 8.08
C VAL A 4 -22.86 8.14 6.83
N ILE A 5 -21.67 7.97 6.24
CA ILE A 5 -21.27 8.67 5.01
C ILE A 5 -22.14 8.20 3.83
N GLY A 6 -22.39 6.89 3.70
CA GLY A 6 -23.24 6.34 2.64
C GLY A 6 -24.71 6.81 2.71
N LYS A 7 -25.19 7.26 3.87
CA LYS A 7 -26.51 7.92 3.98
C LYS A 7 -26.51 9.36 3.45
N ARG A 8 -25.36 10.03 3.46
CA ARG A 8 -25.20 11.42 3.00
C ARG A 8 -24.92 11.49 1.50
N LEU A 9 -24.20 10.52 0.95
CA LEU A 9 -23.88 10.43 -0.47
C LEU A 9 -23.94 8.97 -0.92
N LYS A 10 -24.79 8.69 -1.92
CA LYS A 10 -24.88 7.35 -2.52
C LYS A 10 -23.54 7.00 -3.17
N GLY A 11 -23.03 5.80 -2.88
CA GLY A 11 -21.72 5.34 -3.37
C GLY A 11 -20.54 5.72 -2.49
N ALA A 12 -20.75 6.51 -1.42
CA ALA A 12 -19.68 6.88 -0.50
C ALA A 12 -19.48 5.88 0.65
N PRO A 13 -18.24 5.70 1.15
CA PRO A 13 -17.00 6.27 0.62
C PRO A 13 -16.61 5.61 -0.71
N HIS A 14 -16.14 6.42 -1.67
CA HIS A 14 -15.69 5.92 -2.99
C HIS A 14 -14.39 5.13 -2.88
N GLU A 15 -13.57 5.44 -1.87
CA GLU A 15 -12.33 4.74 -1.57
C GLU A 15 -12.15 4.63 -0.05
N ILE A 16 -11.66 3.48 0.39
CA ILE A 16 -11.19 3.22 1.74
C ILE A 16 -9.72 2.84 1.59
N LEU A 17 -8.84 3.82 1.81
CA LEU A 17 -7.40 3.69 1.70
C LEU A 17 -6.81 3.32 3.06
N LEU A 18 -6.19 2.15 3.16
CA LEU A 18 -5.44 1.77 4.35
C LEU A 18 -3.96 2.17 4.19
N VAL A 19 -3.47 2.98 5.13
CA VAL A 19 -2.06 3.36 5.20
C VAL A 19 -1.30 2.36 6.07
N LEU A 20 -0.22 1.80 5.54
CA LEU A 20 0.63 0.82 6.22
C LEU A 20 2.08 1.30 6.28
N ASP A 21 2.77 0.94 7.35
CA ASP A 21 4.21 1.14 7.52
C ASP A 21 4.96 -0.09 6.98
N ALA A 22 5.71 0.08 5.88
CA ALA A 22 6.44 -1.01 5.24
C ALA A 22 7.57 -1.58 6.11
N THR A 23 8.03 -0.85 7.13
CA THR A 23 9.07 -1.33 8.07
C THR A 23 8.57 -2.42 9.02
N THR A 24 7.25 -2.55 9.17
CA THR A 24 6.66 -3.47 10.15
C THR A 24 6.53 -4.91 9.64
N GLY A 25 6.89 -5.19 8.38
CA GLY A 25 6.94 -6.54 7.83
C GLY A 25 5.61 -7.29 7.96
N GLN A 26 5.63 -8.52 8.48
CA GLN A 26 4.43 -9.37 8.63
C GLN A 26 3.33 -8.77 9.52
N ASN A 27 3.67 -7.79 10.38
CA ASN A 27 2.67 -7.06 11.15
C ASN A 27 1.78 -6.21 10.24
N ALA A 28 2.32 -5.61 9.16
CA ALA A 28 1.52 -4.87 8.19
C ALA A 28 0.49 -5.77 7.49
N VAL A 29 0.89 -6.98 7.09
CA VAL A 29 -0.01 -7.97 6.48
C VAL A 29 -1.14 -8.34 7.43
N SER A 30 -0.81 -8.63 8.70
CA SER A 30 -1.79 -9.03 9.71
C SER A 30 -2.77 -7.90 10.01
N GLN A 31 -2.28 -6.65 10.13
CA GLN A 31 -3.12 -5.48 10.31
C GLN A 31 -4.05 -5.26 9.12
N ALA A 32 -3.53 -5.37 7.90
CA ALA A 32 -4.33 -5.18 6.71
C ALA A 32 -5.47 -6.20 6.60
N LYS A 33 -5.22 -7.48 6.93
CA LYS A 33 -6.29 -8.50 7.00
C LYS A 33 -7.37 -8.15 8.04
N LEU A 34 -6.96 -7.68 9.22
CA LEU A 34 -7.88 -7.29 10.29
C LEU A 34 -8.73 -6.08 9.91
N PHE A 35 -8.13 -5.07 9.28
CA PHE A 35 -8.86 -3.89 8.82
C PHE A 35 -9.78 -4.21 7.63
N ASP A 36 -9.33 -5.05 6.69
CA ASP A 36 -10.15 -5.42 5.53
C ASP A 36 -11.45 -6.11 5.98
N ALA A 37 -11.33 -7.05 6.90
CA ALA A 37 -12.49 -7.72 7.52
C ALA A 37 -13.45 -6.76 8.26
N ALA A 38 -12.98 -5.58 8.65
CA ALA A 38 -13.77 -4.61 9.41
C ALA A 38 -14.40 -3.51 8.56
N VAL A 39 -13.75 -3.07 7.48
CA VAL A 39 -14.18 -1.87 6.72
C VAL A 39 -14.27 -2.06 5.20
N ASP A 40 -13.88 -3.21 4.67
CA ASP A 40 -13.74 -3.51 3.23
C ASP A 40 -12.82 -2.49 2.54
N ILE A 41 -11.51 -2.71 2.64
CA ILE A 41 -10.50 -1.81 2.09
C ILE A 41 -10.54 -1.89 0.57
N THR A 42 -10.38 -0.75 -0.11
CA THR A 42 -10.38 -0.69 -1.58
C THR A 42 -9.01 -0.34 -2.15
N GLY A 43 -8.08 0.12 -1.33
CA GLY A 43 -6.71 0.43 -1.75
C GLY A 43 -5.74 0.51 -0.58
N LEU A 44 -4.45 0.38 -0.87
CA LEU A 44 -3.36 0.48 0.10
C LEU A 44 -2.44 1.65 -0.22
N ALA A 45 -1.91 2.29 0.82
CA ALA A 45 -0.78 3.21 0.73
C ALA A 45 0.35 2.69 1.62
N LEU A 46 1.51 2.41 1.04
CA LEU A 46 2.67 1.90 1.78
C LEU A 46 3.65 3.03 2.04
N THR A 47 4.02 3.26 3.29
CA THR A 47 4.94 4.34 3.68
C THR A 47 6.29 3.79 4.12
N LYS A 48 7.30 4.66 4.17
CA LYS A 48 8.68 4.34 4.60
C LYS A 48 9.33 3.25 3.74
N LEU A 49 9.18 3.35 2.42
CA LEU A 49 9.78 2.43 1.43
C LEU A 49 11.20 2.81 0.99
N ASP A 50 11.71 3.93 1.49
CA ASP A 50 13.05 4.51 1.32
C ASP A 50 14.25 3.60 1.71
N GLY A 51 14.02 2.37 2.18
CA GLY A 51 15.08 1.45 2.63
C GLY A 51 15.20 0.21 1.75
N THR A 52 16.45 -0.21 1.49
CA THR A 52 16.83 -1.31 0.58
C THR A 52 16.30 -2.71 0.97
N ALA A 53 15.87 -2.94 2.22
CA ALA A 53 15.38 -4.24 2.69
C ALA A 53 13.85 -4.41 2.62
N LYS A 54 13.12 -3.44 2.04
CA LYS A 54 11.67 -3.33 2.23
C LYS A 54 10.84 -3.79 1.02
N GLY A 55 11.45 -4.16 -0.10
CA GLY A 55 10.69 -4.62 -1.28
C GLY A 55 9.92 -5.94 -1.08
N GLY A 56 10.46 -6.84 -0.25
CA GLY A 56 9.83 -8.13 0.03
C GLY A 56 8.47 -8.02 0.73
N ILE A 57 8.22 -6.96 1.51
CA ILE A 57 6.92 -6.78 2.15
C ILE A 57 5.82 -6.42 1.15
N VAL A 58 6.15 -5.66 0.10
CA VAL A 58 5.21 -5.26 -0.95
C VAL A 58 4.72 -6.50 -1.69
N ALA A 59 5.65 -7.37 -2.09
CA ALA A 59 5.31 -8.66 -2.70
C ALA A 59 4.44 -9.54 -1.77
N SER A 60 4.77 -9.60 -0.47
CA SER A 60 3.98 -10.35 0.51
C SER A 60 2.57 -9.78 0.69
N ILE A 61 2.42 -8.45 0.72
CA ILE A 61 1.13 -7.78 0.83
C ILE A 61 0.29 -8.08 -0.40
N CYS A 62 0.81 -7.87 -1.61
CA CYS A 62 0.09 -8.14 -2.86
C CYS A 62 -0.34 -9.61 -2.99
N ARG A 63 0.49 -10.54 -2.52
CA ARG A 63 0.16 -11.97 -2.54
C ARG A 63 -0.97 -12.35 -1.58
N GLU A 64 -0.97 -11.75 -0.40
CA GLU A 64 -1.88 -12.10 0.69
C GLU A 64 -3.21 -11.33 0.65
N LEU A 65 -3.16 -10.11 0.12
CA LEU A 65 -4.25 -9.14 0.09
C LEU A 65 -4.43 -8.77 -1.36
N ALA A 66 -5.46 -9.31 -2.00
CA ALA A 66 -5.82 -9.00 -3.39
C ALA A 66 -6.41 -7.58 -3.52
N ILE A 67 -5.72 -6.59 -2.95
CA ILE A 67 -6.12 -5.18 -2.81
C ILE A 67 -5.04 -4.36 -3.52
N PRO A 68 -5.40 -3.42 -4.41
CA PRO A 68 -4.42 -2.64 -5.15
C PRO A 68 -3.65 -1.69 -4.23
N ILE A 69 -2.33 -1.62 -4.43
CA ILE A 69 -1.52 -0.54 -3.88
C ILE A 69 -1.74 0.69 -4.77
N ARG A 70 -2.14 1.80 -4.16
CA ARG A 70 -2.38 3.09 -4.83
C ARG A 70 -1.16 3.99 -4.73
N PHE A 71 -0.55 4.04 -3.55
CA PHE A 71 0.52 4.97 -3.25
C PHE A 71 1.69 4.31 -2.53
N ILE A 72 2.89 4.85 -2.77
CA ILE A 72 4.12 4.53 -2.05
C ILE A 72 4.78 5.80 -1.53
N GLY A 73 5.19 5.79 -0.26
CA GLY A 73 5.96 6.84 0.39
C GLY A 73 7.42 6.44 0.48
N ILE A 74 8.28 7.07 -0.33
CA ILE A 74 9.70 6.75 -0.48
C ILE A 74 10.64 7.77 0.20
N GLY A 75 10.11 8.57 1.12
CA GLY A 75 10.85 9.60 1.83
C GLY A 75 9.95 10.37 2.81
N GLU A 76 10.43 11.52 3.27
CA GLU A 76 9.79 12.35 4.31
C GLU A 76 9.09 13.60 3.76
N GLN A 77 9.40 14.00 2.52
CA GLN A 77 8.84 15.20 1.91
C GLN A 77 7.46 14.92 1.31
N ILE A 78 6.69 15.98 1.06
CA ILE A 78 5.35 15.87 0.46
C ILE A 78 5.42 15.19 -0.91
N ASP A 79 6.46 15.51 -1.69
CA ASP A 79 6.67 14.97 -3.05
C ASP A 79 7.18 13.52 -3.05
N ASP A 80 7.43 12.93 -1.87
CA ASP A 80 7.88 11.54 -1.72
C ASP A 80 6.71 10.55 -1.63
N LEU A 81 5.46 11.04 -1.58
CA LEU A 81 4.27 10.20 -1.78
C LEU A 81 3.92 10.17 -3.27
N ARG A 82 4.10 9.01 -3.89
CA ARG A 82 3.91 8.81 -5.33
C ARG A 82 2.85 7.76 -5.60
N ASP A 83 2.26 7.81 -6.79
CA ASP A 83 1.46 6.71 -7.32
C ASP A 83 2.31 5.43 -7.38
N PHE A 84 1.70 4.29 -7.13
CA PHE A 84 2.39 3.01 -7.26
C PHE A 84 2.43 2.57 -8.73
N ASP A 85 3.66 2.49 -9.25
CA ASP A 85 3.96 1.84 -10.52
C ASP A 85 4.75 0.55 -10.24
N ALA A 86 4.26 -0.57 -10.77
CA ALA A 86 4.87 -1.87 -10.50
C ALA A 86 6.20 -2.05 -11.24
N ASP A 87 6.32 -1.49 -12.44
CA ASP A 87 7.53 -1.61 -13.26
C ASP A 87 8.64 -0.75 -12.63
N GLU A 88 8.34 0.52 -12.29
CA GLU A 88 9.29 1.39 -11.58
C GLU A 88 9.71 0.81 -10.23
N PHE A 89 8.78 0.17 -9.51
CA PHE A 89 9.08 -0.46 -8.23
C PHE A 89 10.02 -1.67 -8.38
N ILE A 90 9.81 -2.51 -9.40
CA ILE A 90 10.67 -3.67 -9.67
C ILE A 90 12.05 -3.20 -10.13
N ASP A 91 12.12 -2.21 -11.02
CA ASP A 91 13.38 -1.64 -11.49
C ASP A 91 14.18 -1.05 -10.32
N ALA A 92 13.53 -0.32 -9.42
CA ALA A 92 14.17 0.21 -8.22
C ALA A 92 14.63 -0.89 -7.24
N LEU A 93 13.93 -2.02 -7.19
CA LEU A 93 14.24 -3.13 -6.27
C LEU A 93 15.42 -3.99 -6.74
N PHE A 94 15.54 -4.22 -8.04
CA PHE A 94 16.55 -5.12 -8.61
C PHE A 94 17.71 -4.40 -9.30
N GLY A 95 17.58 -3.12 -9.64
CA GLY A 95 18.62 -2.32 -10.28
C GLY A 95 18.97 -2.76 -11.70
N GLU A 96 19.56 -1.86 -12.49
CA GLU A 96 19.96 -2.07 -13.89
C GLU A 96 21.05 -3.16 -14.09
N ASP A 97 21.65 -3.71 -13.02
CA ASP A 97 22.71 -4.73 -13.11
C ASP A 97 22.18 -6.18 -13.22
N SER A 98 20.86 -6.39 -13.19
CA SER A 98 20.25 -7.73 -13.20
C SER A 98 20.16 -8.39 -14.60
N TYR A 99 20.55 -7.69 -15.67
CA TYR A 99 20.45 -8.15 -17.07
C TYR A 99 21.77 -8.07 -17.86
N LYS A 100 22.93 -8.14 -17.21
CA LYS A 100 24.23 -8.31 -17.88
C LYS A 100 24.84 -9.69 -17.64
#